data_AF-A0A9D9NNY5-F1
#
_entry.id   AF-A0A9D9NNY5-F1
#
_cell.length_a   1.000
_cell.length_b   1.000
_cell.length_c   1.000
_cell.angle_alpha   90.00
_cell.angle_beta   90.00
_cell.angle_gamma   90.00
#
_symmetry.space_group_name_H-M   'P 1'
#
loop_
_entity.id
_entity.type
_entity.pdbx_description
1 polymer ?
#
loop_
_entity_poly.entity_id
_entity_poly.type
_entity_poly.pdbx_seq_one_letter_code
_entity_poly.pdbx_strand_id
1 'polypeptide(L)' 'MIKVVKIGGNVVDNEELLRQFCRDFAQLQGPKLLVHGGGALASRMQKQLGMEPRMIEGRRVTDEDTLRIVTMV' A
#
# COMPACT_ATOMS: atom_id res chain seq x y z
N MET A 1 5.88 4.53 24.51
CA MET A 1 6.22 5.01 23.15
C MET A 1 5.61 4.03 22.14
N ILE A 2 4.90 4.51 21.12
CA ILE A 2 4.29 3.67 20.07
C ILE A 2 5.32 3.45 18.96
N LYS A 3 5.49 2.20 18.50
CA LYS A 3 6.32 1.87 17.33
C LYS A 3 5.49 1.98 16.06
N VAL A 4 5.89 2.82 15.11
CA VAL A 4 5.25 2.93 13.80
C VAL A 4 6.15 2.27 12.75
N VAL A 5 5.62 1.29 12.03
CA VAL A 5 6.36 0.54 11.01
C VAL A 5 5.68 0.75 9.66
N LYS A 6 6.42 1.20 8.65
CA LYS A 6 5.93 1.35 7.26
C LYS A 6 6.49 0.24 6.39
N ILE A 7 5.63 -0.48 5.67
CA ILE A 7 6.05 -1.43 4.62
C ILE A 7 5.77 -0.90 3.22
N GLY A 8 6.70 -1.17 2.29
CA GLY A 8 6.61 -0.81 0.88
C GLY A 8 5.97 -1.91 0.02
N GLY A 9 5.64 -1.56 -1.23
CA GLY A 9 4.98 -2.47 -2.19
C GLY A 9 5.74 -3.78 -2.41
N ASN A 10 7.07 -3.75 -2.50
CA ASN A 10 7.87 -4.96 -2.74
C ASN A 10 7.71 -6.04 -1.66
N VAL A 11 7.45 -5.64 -0.40
CA VAL A 11 7.18 -6.58 0.69
C VAL A 11 5.73 -7.06 0.62
N VAL A 12 4.79 -6.16 0.30
CA VAL A 12 3.35 -6.47 0.23
C VAL A 12 3.01 -7.39 -0.95
N ASP A 13 3.64 -7.17 -2.11
CA ASP A 13 3.39 -7.92 -3.35
C ASP A 13 4.13 -9.28 -3.39
N ASN A 14 5.00 -9.58 -2.40
CA ASN A 14 5.68 -10.88 -2.28
C ASN A 14 5.16 -11.62 -1.06
N GLU A 15 4.46 -12.73 -1.29
CA GLU A 15 3.77 -13.49 -0.24
C GLU A 15 4.73 -14.02 0.84
N GLU A 16 5.92 -14.49 0.47
CA GLU A 16 6.90 -15.02 1.42
C GLU A 16 7.46 -13.91 2.32
N LEU A 17 7.84 -12.78 1.72
CA LEU A 17 8.33 -11.60 2.45
C LEU A 17 7.25 -11.00 3.35
N LEU A 18 6.00 -10.94 2.87
CA LEU A 18 4.88 -10.47 3.67
C LEU A 18 4.64 -11.38 4.88
N ARG A 19 4.62 -12.70 4.68
CA ARG A 19 4.46 -13.67 5.78
C ARG A 19 5.58 -13.55 6.81
N GLN A 20 6.83 -13.40 6.35
CA GLN A 20 7.96 -13.18 7.24
C GLN A 20 7.81 -11.87 8.03
N PHE A 21 7.52 -10.77 7.33
CA PHE A 21 7.29 -9.47 7.96
C PHE A 21 6.17 -9.52 9.01
N CYS A 22 5.04 -10.15 8.70
CA CYS A 22 3.92 -10.28 9.64
C CYS A 22 4.32 -11.04 10.92
N ARG A 23 5.15 -12.10 10.80
CA ARG A 23 5.70 -12.82 11.97
C ARG A 23 6.57 -11.89 12.82
N ASP A 24 7.49 -11.17 12.19
CA ASP A 24 8.42 -10.29 12.90
C ASP A 24 7.69 -9.11 13.56
N PHE A 25 6.73 -8.50 12.85
CA PHE A 25 5.90 -7.44 13.37
C PHE A 25 5.06 -7.91 14.56
N ALA A 26 4.49 -9.12 14.51
CA ALA A 26 3.71 -9.71 15.61
C ALA A 26 4.55 -9.92 16.88
N GLN A 27 5.85 -10.19 16.76
CA GLN A 27 6.77 -10.38 17.88
C GLN A 27 7.24 -9.07 18.54
N LEU A 28 7.04 -7.91 17.91
CA LEU A 28 7.39 -6.62 18.50
C LEU A 28 6.63 -6.37 19.81
N GLN A 29 7.37 -6.10 20.88
CA GLN A 29 6.81 -5.78 22.20
C GLN A 29 6.29 -4.33 22.28
N GLY A 30 5.22 -4.14 23.06
CA GLY A 30 4.58 -2.85 23.31
C GLY A 30 3.65 -2.37 22.20
N PRO A 31 3.01 -1.19 22.37
CA PRO A 31 2.11 -0.61 21.38
C PRO A 31 2.79 -0.41 20.02
N LYS A 32 2.15 -0.88 18.95
CA LYS A 32 2.67 -0.85 17.59
C LYS A 32 1.59 -0.56 16.56
N LEU A 33 1.97 0.13 15.49
CA LEU A 33 1.10 0.51 14.38
C LEU A 33 1.80 0.18 13.06
N LEU A 34 1.09 -0.50 12.17
CA LEU A 34 1.54 -0.81 10.82
C LEU A 34 0.90 0.18 9.84
N VAL A 35 1.73 0.79 8.99
CA VAL A 35 1.29 1.56 7.83
C VAL A 35 1.73 0.79 6.58
N HIS A 36 0.87 0.66 5.59
CA HIS A 36 1.23 0.12 4.27
C HIS A 36 0.88 1.12 3.17
N GLY A 37 1.34 0.86 1.95
CA GLY A 37 0.82 1.54 0.76
C GLY A 37 -0.11 0.62 -0.02
N GLY A 38 -0.77 1.14 -1.04
CA GLY A 38 -1.60 0.35 -1.98
C GLY A 38 -1.39 0.74 -3.45
N GLY A 39 -0.32 1.51 -3.74
CA GLY A 39 -0.17 2.19 -5.03
C GLY A 39 -0.15 1.27 -6.25
N ALA A 40 0.50 0.10 -6.14
CA ALA A 40 0.55 -0.87 -7.23
C ALA A 40 -0.85 -1.46 -7.53
N LEU A 41 -1.59 -1.86 -6.50
CA LEU A 41 -2.94 -2.41 -6.63
C LEU A 41 -3.91 -1.36 -7.20
N ALA A 42 -3.87 -0.14 -6.67
CA ALA A 42 -4.65 0.99 -7.19
C ALA A 42 -4.41 1.22 -8.69
N SER A 43 -3.14 1.24 -9.12
CA SER A 43 -2.79 1.39 -10.54
C SER A 43 -3.29 0.23 -11.41
N ARG A 44 -3.25 -1.01 -10.90
CA ARG A 44 -3.79 -2.18 -11.61
C ARG A 44 -5.31 -2.07 -11.78
N MET A 45 -6.02 -1.68 -10.72
CA MET A 45 -7.48 -1.53 -10.75
C MET A 45 -7.92 -0.41 -11.70
N GLN A 46 -7.24 0.75 -11.71
CA GLN A 46 -7.50 1.81 -12.69
C GLN A 46 -7.40 1.30 -14.13
N LYS A 47 -6.32 0.57 -14.45
CA LYS A 47 -6.11 0.00 -15.79
C LYS A 47 -7.19 -1.01 -16.17
N GLN A 48 -7.62 -1.85 -15.24
CA GLN A 48 -8.72 -2.81 -15.47
C GLN A 48 -10.05 -2.12 -15.77
N LEU A 49 -10.25 -0.89 -15.27
CA LEU A 49 -11.41 -0.05 -15.53
C LEU A 49 -11.25 0.85 -16.76
N GLY A 50 -10.19 0.67 -17.55
CA GLY A 50 -9.90 1.46 -18.75
C GLY A 50 -9.36 2.87 -18.48
N MET A 51 -8.89 3.14 -17.26
CA MET A 51 -8.28 4.41 -16.88
C MET A 51 -6.76 4.29 -16.81
N GLU A 52 -6.04 5.33 -17.24
CA GLU A 52 -4.59 5.37 -17.16
C GLU A 52 -4.10 6.14 -15.93
N PRO A 53 -3.34 5.50 -15.01
CA PRO A 53 -2.73 6.18 -13.88
C PRO A 53 -1.79 7.31 -14.32
N ARG A 54 -2.04 8.53 -13.84
CA ARG A 54 -1.14 9.67 -14.06
C ARG A 54 -0.27 9.92 -12.84
N MET A 55 1.01 10.17 -13.08
CA MET A 55 2.01 10.43 -12.04
C MET A 55 2.72 11.76 -12.31
N ILE A 56 2.90 12.58 -11.27
CA ILE A 56 3.72 13.80 -11.30
C ILE A 56 4.66 13.73 -10.09
N GLU A 57 5.97 13.78 -10.33
CA GLU A 57 7.00 13.75 -9.27
C GLU A 57 6.83 12.59 -8.28
N GLY A 58 6.53 11.39 -8.81
CA GLY A 58 6.34 10.19 -7.98
C GLY A 58 5.02 10.14 -7.20
N ARG A 59 4.11 11.10 -7.40
CA ARG A 59 2.76 11.13 -6.78
C ARG A 59 1.67 10.89 -7.81
N ARG A 60 0.62 10.16 -7.42
CA ARG A 60 -0.55 9.96 -8.28
C ARG A 60 -1.37 11.23 -8.36
N VAL A 61 -1.69 11.67 -9.57
CA VAL A 61 -2.73 12.67 -9.79
C VAL A 61 -4.07 12.02 -9.44
N THR A 62 -4.75 12.54 -8.43
CA THR A 62 -5.96 11.95 -7.85
C THR A 62 -7.13 12.90 -8.05
N ASP A 63 -7.88 12.70 -9.12
CA ASP A 63 -9.20 13.31 -9.34
C ASP A 63 -10.30 12.53 -8.60
N GLU A 64 -11.56 12.94 -8.77
CA GLU A 64 -12.68 12.35 -8.04
C GLU A 64 -12.85 10.85 -8.33
N ASP A 65 -12.77 10.45 -9.59
CA ASP A 65 -12.90 9.04 -9.97
C ASP A 65 -11.69 8.21 -9.53
N THR A 66 -10.48 8.77 -9.63
CA THR A 66 -9.27 8.14 -9.08
C THR A 66 -9.40 7.96 -7.57
N LEU A 67 -9.92 8.96 -6.84
CA LEU A 67 -10.11 8.88 -5.39
C LEU A 67 -11.07 7.74 -5.00
N ARG A 68 -12.18 7.59 -5.73
CA ARG A 68 -13.13 6.49 -5.52
C ARG A 68 -12.45 5.14 -5.68
N ILE A 69 -11.60 4.97 -6.70
CA ILE A 69 -10.88 3.72 -6.94
C ILE A 69 -9.84 3.45 -5.84
N VAL A 70 -9.04 4.45 -5.47
CA VAL A 70 -7.95 4.24 -4.50
C VAL A 70 -8.43 4.01 -3.06
N THR A 71 -9.70 4.31 -2.76
CA THR A 71 -10.31 4.07 -1.44
C THR A 71 -11.01 2.72 -1.34
N MET A 72 -11.16 2.00 -2.45
CA MET A 72 -11.73 0.64 -2.49
C MET A 72 -10.67 -0.46 -2.27
N VAL A 73 -9.39 -0.09 -2.12
CA VAL A 73 -8.23 -1.01 -2.03
C VAL A 73 -7.58 -1.00 -0.66
#